data_AF-A0A7W0YIJ5-F1
#
_entry.id   AF-A0A7W0YIJ5-F1
#
_cell.length_a   1.000
_cell.length_b   1.000
_cell.length_c   1.000
_cell.angle_alpha   90.00
_cell.angle_beta   90.00
_cell.angle_gamma   90.00
#
_symmetry.space_group_name_H-M   'P 1'
#
loop_
_entity.id
_entity.type
_entity.pdbx_description
1 polymer ?
#
loop_
_entity_poly.entity_id
_entity_poly.type
_entity_poly.pdbx_seq_one_letter_code
_entity_poly.pdbx_strand_id
1 'polypeptide(L)'
;MRSRKRYRMERVTVEPGEQRTATWTFAGEAVAGTERSYTATDGNFDVRNRWEFIVRVPKARKARVEVRPRTTPGQKVWAELPDRSLTFSPATLGGARGKWYCQVALADPTGERSRDIVRGDERDLLPGWFDPLRGRMRLKENVRQTRGTDGQALVVLIRADDHATMIRLFFAMKVWVLKEGVALAESR
;
A
#
# COMPACT_ATOMS: atom_id res chain seq x y z
N MET A 1 4.86 6.91 -27.16
CA MET A 1 4.45 6.41 -25.83
C MET A 1 5.61 5.66 -25.19
N ARG A 2 6.25 6.22 -24.15
CA ARG A 2 7.33 5.51 -23.42
C ARG A 2 6.74 4.29 -22.70
N SER A 3 7.42 3.15 -22.82
CA SER A 3 7.04 1.87 -22.21
C SER A 3 6.70 2.03 -20.72
N ARG A 4 5.41 1.89 -20.38
CA ARG A 4 4.87 1.98 -19.01
C ARG A 4 5.22 0.77 -18.13
N LYS A 5 6.05 -0.17 -18.60
CA LYS A 5 6.45 -1.40 -17.88
C LYS A 5 7.81 -1.27 -17.18
N ARG A 6 8.04 -0.18 -16.43
CA ARG A 6 9.36 0.04 -15.80
C ARG A 6 9.58 -0.78 -14.54
N TYR A 7 8.54 -0.93 -13.71
CA TYR A 7 8.67 -1.56 -12.39
C TYR A 7 8.02 -2.94 -12.34
N ARG A 8 8.65 -3.82 -11.56
CA ARG A 8 8.26 -5.22 -11.33
C ARG A 8 8.17 -5.47 -9.83
N MET A 9 7.01 -5.90 -9.34
CA MET A 9 6.79 -6.12 -7.90
C MET A 9 7.65 -7.24 -7.33
N GLU A 10 7.92 -8.26 -8.14
CA GLU A 10 8.78 -9.38 -7.82
C GLU A 10 10.25 -8.98 -7.62
N ARG A 11 10.69 -7.85 -8.19
CA ARG A 11 12.04 -7.30 -7.97
C ARG A 11 12.18 -6.62 -6.61
N VAL A 12 11.10 -6.41 -5.87
CA VAL A 12 11.17 -5.99 -4.46
C VAL A 12 11.28 -7.23 -3.60
N THR A 13 12.49 -7.48 -3.09
CA THR A 13 12.73 -8.52 -2.08
C THR A 13 12.41 -7.96 -0.71
N VAL A 14 11.85 -8.80 0.17
CA VAL A 14 11.43 -8.42 1.52
C VAL A 14 11.92 -9.48 2.48
N GLU A 15 12.75 -9.07 3.43
CA GLU A 15 13.39 -9.91 4.41
C GLU A 15 12.86 -9.55 5.81
N PRO A 16 12.37 -10.53 6.59
CA PRO A 16 11.92 -10.28 7.95
C PRO A 16 13.11 -9.92 8.84
N GLY A 17 12.89 -8.97 9.75
CA GLY A 17 13.80 -8.65 10.83
C GLY A 17 13.21 -9.04 12.18
N GLU A 18 13.39 -8.16 13.15
CA GLU A 18 12.91 -8.32 14.52
C GLU A 18 11.39 -8.24 14.63
N GLN A 19 10.87 -8.90 15.67
CA GLN A 19 9.49 -8.83 16.08
C GLN A 19 9.42 -8.47 17.57
N ARG A 20 8.56 -7.53 17.93
CA ARG A 20 8.32 -7.17 19.34
C ARG A 20 6.85 -6.87 19.61
N THR A 21 6.42 -7.11 20.84
CA THR A 21 5.14 -6.55 21.32
C THR A 21 5.33 -5.06 21.52
N ALA A 22 4.36 -4.26 21.08
CA ALA A 22 4.40 -2.82 21.23
C ALA A 22 3.00 -2.21 21.34
N THR A 23 2.98 -0.94 21.76
CA THR A 23 1.82 -0.07 21.72
C THR A 23 2.16 1.15 20.88
N TRP A 24 1.23 1.61 20.04
CA TRP A 24 1.40 2.78 19.19
C TRP A 24 0.09 3.56 19.07
N THR A 25 0.18 4.82 18.64
CA THR A 25 -1.01 5.63 18.34
C THR A 25 -1.44 5.42 16.90
N PHE A 26 -2.72 5.13 16.66
CA PHE A 26 -3.32 5.03 15.34
C PHE A 26 -4.65 5.76 15.32
N ALA A 27 -4.80 6.73 14.41
CA ALA A 27 -5.99 7.58 14.32
C ALA A 27 -6.39 8.24 15.66
N GLY A 28 -5.41 8.63 16.47
CA GLY A 28 -5.63 9.25 17.78
C GLY A 28 -5.83 8.28 18.95
N GLU A 29 -5.93 6.97 18.69
CA GLU A 29 -6.17 5.95 19.71
C GLU A 29 -4.93 5.09 19.98
N ALA A 30 -4.74 4.67 21.23
CA ALA A 30 -3.69 3.71 21.59
C ALA A 30 -4.07 2.30 21.13
N VAL A 31 -3.19 1.67 20.35
CA VAL A 31 -3.36 0.33 19.82
C VAL A 31 -2.20 -0.55 20.29
N ALA A 32 -2.53 -1.69 20.88
CA ALA A 32 -1.57 -2.72 21.26
C ALA A 32 -1.49 -3.83 20.20
N GLY A 33 -0.29 -4.37 19.99
CA GLY A 33 -0.05 -5.37 18.96
C GLY A 33 1.38 -5.81 18.86
N THR A 34 1.72 -6.28 17.67
CA THR A 34 3.07 -6.73 17.30
C THR A 34 3.62 -5.79 16.25
N GLU A 35 4.78 -5.20 16.50
CA GLU A 35 5.59 -4.55 15.48
C GLU A 35 6.57 -5.56 14.90
N ARG A 36 6.66 -5.61 13.58
CA ARG A 36 7.63 -6.43 12.84
C ARG A 36 8.45 -5.53 11.93
N SER A 37 9.77 -5.59 12.03
CA SER A 37 10.66 -4.90 11.12
C SER A 37 10.93 -5.74 9.88
N TYR A 38 11.16 -5.07 8.76
CA TYR A 38 11.50 -5.69 7.49
C TYR A 38 12.56 -4.86 6.79
N THR A 39 13.51 -5.52 6.13
CA THR A 39 14.35 -4.90 5.11
C THR A 39 13.70 -5.17 3.76
N ALA A 40 13.54 -4.14 2.93
CA ALA A 40 13.11 -4.30 1.55
C ALA A 40 14.19 -3.76 0.59
N THR A 41 14.52 -4.54 -0.43
CA THR A 41 15.45 -4.12 -1.48
C THR A 41 14.69 -4.07 -2.80
N ASP A 42 14.56 -2.88 -3.37
CA ASP A 42 13.92 -2.66 -4.65
C ASP A 42 14.91 -2.85 -5.80
N GLY A 43 15.01 -4.09 -6.28
CA GLY A 43 15.86 -4.43 -7.40
C GLY A 43 15.50 -3.71 -8.71
N ASN A 44 14.43 -2.92 -8.80
CA ASN A 44 14.18 -2.06 -9.95
C ASN A 44 15.12 -0.84 -10.02
N PHE A 45 15.85 -0.52 -8.93
CA PHE A 45 16.85 0.53 -8.87
C PHE A 45 18.25 -0.05 -8.61
N ASP A 46 19.25 0.45 -9.33
CA ASP A 46 20.66 0.01 -9.18
C ASP A 46 21.30 0.55 -7.89
N VAL A 47 20.85 1.72 -7.42
CA VAL A 47 21.34 2.40 -6.22
C VAL A 47 20.20 2.97 -5.41
N ARG A 48 20.44 3.26 -4.12
CA ARG A 48 19.44 3.83 -3.19
C ARG A 48 18.14 3.03 -3.19
N ASN A 49 18.30 1.71 -3.13
CA ASN A 49 17.25 0.73 -3.31
C ASN A 49 16.89 -0.04 -2.04
N ARG A 50 17.57 0.23 -0.92
CA ARG A 50 17.34 -0.43 0.37
C ARG A 50 16.46 0.43 1.27
N TRP A 51 15.46 -0.20 1.86
CA TRP A 51 14.43 0.42 2.70
C TRP A 51 14.25 -0.40 3.98
N GLU A 52 13.85 0.26 5.05
CA GLU A 52 13.38 -0.43 6.26
C GLU A 52 11.90 -0.14 6.44
N PHE A 53 11.14 -1.17 6.78
CA PHE A 53 9.71 -1.08 7.03
C PHE A 53 9.38 -1.56 8.43
N ILE A 54 8.30 -0.99 8.97
CA ILE A 54 7.59 -1.53 10.13
C ILE A 54 6.20 -1.92 9.65
N VAL A 55 5.83 -3.16 9.95
CA VAL A 55 4.45 -3.65 9.84
C VAL A 55 3.90 -3.80 11.26
N ARG A 56 2.81 -3.09 11.54
CA ARG A 56 2.13 -3.15 12.83
C ARG A 56 0.87 -3.97 12.71
N VAL A 57 0.84 -5.08 13.44
CA VAL A 57 -0.28 -6.02 13.46
C VAL A 57 -1.00 -5.88 14.80
N PRO A 58 -2.23 -5.31 14.83
CA PRO A 58 -2.96 -5.11 16.08
C PRO A 58 -3.43 -6.45 16.69
N LYS A 59 -3.55 -6.53 18.02
CA LYS A 59 -4.15 -7.71 18.68
C LYS A 59 -5.65 -7.83 18.36
N ALA A 60 -6.34 -6.70 18.23
CA ALA A 60 -7.77 -6.68 17.98
C ALA A 60 -8.10 -7.13 16.55
N ARG A 61 -8.92 -8.19 16.41
CA ARG A 61 -9.25 -8.82 15.12
C ARG A 61 -9.89 -7.87 14.08
N LYS A 62 -10.58 -6.82 14.54
CA LYS A 62 -11.26 -5.83 13.67
C LYS A 62 -10.39 -4.60 13.35
N ALA A 63 -9.23 -4.48 13.98
CA ALA A 63 -8.33 -3.34 13.79
C ALA A 63 -7.56 -3.46 12.46
N ARG A 64 -6.84 -2.40 12.12
CA ARG A 64 -6.15 -2.26 10.83
C ARG A 64 -4.66 -2.59 10.99
N VAL A 65 -4.11 -3.30 10.01
CA VAL A 65 -2.66 -3.49 9.89
C VAL A 65 -2.10 -2.23 9.25
N GLU A 66 -1.04 -1.68 9.83
CA GLU A 66 -0.32 -0.53 9.30
C GLU A 66 1.00 -0.99 8.67
N VAL A 67 1.30 -0.52 7.47
CA VAL A 67 2.59 -0.68 6.82
C VAL A 67 3.18 0.68 6.52
N ARG A 68 4.35 0.96 7.07
CA ARG A 68 5.07 2.23 6.86
C ARG A 68 6.57 2.01 6.77
N PRO A 69 7.30 2.82 5.99
CA PRO A 69 8.74 2.82 6.06
C PRO A 69 9.18 3.41 7.40
N ARG A 70 10.21 2.81 7.98
CA ARG A 70 10.95 3.36 9.11
C ARG A 70 12.00 4.34 8.61
N THR A 71 12.72 3.95 7.57
CA THR A 71 13.75 4.74 6.90
C THR A 71 13.59 4.60 5.40
N THR A 72 13.98 5.65 4.68
CA THR A 72 13.92 5.71 3.22
C THR A 72 15.28 6.11 2.67
N PRO A 73 15.63 5.68 1.45
CA PRO A 73 16.85 6.15 0.80
C PRO A 73 16.87 7.68 0.70
N GLY A 74 18.06 8.27 0.80
CA GLY A 74 18.28 9.72 0.72
C GLY A 74 18.00 10.31 -0.67
N GLN A 75 16.72 10.41 -1.04
CA GLN A 75 16.26 11.08 -2.26
C GLN A 75 15.10 12.00 -1.92
N LYS A 76 15.17 13.26 -2.39
CA LYS A 76 14.21 14.32 -2.06
C LYS A 76 12.75 13.91 -2.34
N VAL A 77 12.51 13.21 -3.45
CA VAL A 77 11.17 12.73 -3.87
C VAL A 77 10.53 11.73 -2.88
N TRP A 78 11.31 11.19 -1.95
CA TRP A 78 10.88 10.22 -0.96
C TRP A 78 10.95 10.75 0.49
N ALA A 79 11.32 12.02 0.69
CA ALA A 79 11.62 12.56 2.01
C ALA A 79 10.43 12.48 2.99
N GLU A 80 9.20 12.58 2.50
CA GLU A 80 7.98 12.51 3.32
C GLU A 80 7.40 11.10 3.45
N LEU A 81 7.98 10.10 2.77
CA LEU A 81 7.46 8.73 2.85
C LEU A 81 7.49 8.11 4.24
N PRO A 82 8.46 8.42 5.15
CA PRO A 82 8.38 8.01 6.55
C PRO A 82 7.07 8.39 7.24
N ASP A 83 6.44 9.51 6.87
CA ASP A 83 5.20 9.97 7.51
C ASP A 83 3.94 9.36 6.90
N ARG A 84 4.09 8.58 5.83
CA ARG A 84 2.99 7.97 5.10
C ARG A 84 2.89 6.48 5.40
N SER A 85 1.68 5.97 5.53
CA SER A 85 1.42 4.53 5.68
C SER A 85 0.41 4.02 4.66
N LEU A 86 0.41 2.70 4.48
CA LEU A 86 -0.74 1.96 3.96
C LEU A 86 -1.45 1.29 5.13
N THR A 87 -2.78 1.26 5.05
CA THR A 87 -3.60 0.59 6.04
C THR A 87 -4.40 -0.51 5.38
N PHE A 88 -4.41 -1.66 6.02
CA PHE A 88 -5.13 -2.84 5.57
C PHE A 88 -6.27 -3.09 6.54
N SER A 89 -7.47 -3.29 6.03
CA SER A 89 -8.66 -3.60 6.83
C SER A 89 -9.08 -5.06 6.60
N PRO A 90 -9.66 -5.73 7.60
CA PRO A 90 -10.22 -7.05 7.40
C PRO A 90 -11.43 -6.98 6.45
N ALA A 91 -11.46 -7.87 5.46
CA ALA A 91 -12.62 -8.08 4.60
C ALA A 91 -13.64 -8.99 5.31
N THR A 92 -14.92 -8.66 5.17
CA THR A 92 -16.02 -9.32 5.91
C THR A 92 -17.05 -9.99 5.01
N LEU A 93 -17.06 -9.68 3.71
CA LEU A 93 -18.07 -10.16 2.76
C LEU A 93 -17.57 -11.29 1.85
N GLY A 94 -18.48 -12.21 1.55
CA GLY A 94 -18.34 -13.26 0.53
C GLY A 94 -17.00 -14.03 0.58
N GLY A 95 -16.49 -14.37 -0.60
CA GLY A 95 -15.19 -15.04 -0.78
C GLY A 95 -13.96 -14.18 -0.44
N ALA A 96 -14.15 -12.94 -0.01
CA ALA A 96 -13.09 -12.08 0.53
C ALA A 96 -12.91 -12.25 2.05
N ARG A 97 -13.87 -12.86 2.77
CA ARG A 97 -13.79 -13.06 4.22
C ARG A 97 -12.50 -13.78 4.61
N GLY A 98 -11.87 -13.31 5.70
CA GLY A 98 -10.60 -13.85 6.20
C GLY A 98 -9.36 -13.28 5.51
N LYS A 99 -9.54 -12.48 4.45
CA LYS A 99 -8.48 -11.69 3.81
C LYS A 99 -8.47 -10.27 4.35
N TRP A 100 -7.45 -9.53 3.96
CA TRP A 100 -7.30 -8.12 4.21
C TRP A 100 -7.38 -7.36 2.89
N TYR A 101 -7.79 -6.10 2.93
CA TYR A 101 -7.81 -5.24 1.75
C TYR A 101 -7.17 -3.88 2.05
N CYS A 102 -6.54 -3.30 1.04
CA CYS A 102 -6.07 -1.92 1.03
C CYS A 102 -6.72 -1.18 -0.13
N GLN A 103 -7.15 0.06 0.08
CA GLN A 103 -7.59 0.93 -1.01
C GLN A 103 -6.39 1.25 -1.92
N VAL A 104 -6.60 1.21 -3.22
CA VAL A 104 -5.62 1.69 -4.19
C VAL A 104 -5.63 3.21 -4.10
N ALA A 105 -4.65 3.76 -3.39
CA ALA A 105 -4.52 5.20 -3.19
C ALA A 105 -3.10 5.64 -3.60
N LEU A 106 -3.00 6.25 -4.78
CA LEU A 106 -1.72 6.69 -5.34
C LEU A 106 -1.25 7.95 -4.61
N ALA A 107 0.03 8.03 -4.27
CA ALA A 107 0.58 9.27 -3.73
C ALA A 107 0.48 10.38 -4.78
N ASP A 108 0.06 11.57 -4.38
CA ASP A 108 0.03 12.71 -5.29
C ASP A 108 1.45 13.27 -5.45
N PRO A 109 2.02 13.29 -6.67
CA PRO A 109 3.35 13.83 -6.93
C PRO A 109 3.41 15.37 -6.91
N THR A 110 2.26 16.07 -6.99
CA THR A 110 2.21 17.54 -6.95
C THR A 110 2.34 18.10 -5.54
N GLY A 111 1.87 17.33 -4.55
CA GLY A 111 1.78 17.75 -3.15
C GLY A 111 0.52 18.56 -2.82
N GLU A 112 -0.37 18.82 -3.78
CA GLU A 112 -1.65 19.51 -3.54
C GLU A 112 -2.60 18.67 -2.68
N ARG A 113 -2.56 17.34 -2.87
CA ARG A 113 -3.29 16.36 -2.09
C ARG A 113 -2.33 15.37 -1.41
N SER A 114 -2.83 14.64 -0.42
CA SER A 114 -2.04 13.56 0.20
C SER A 114 -1.98 12.29 -0.68
N ARG A 115 -3.04 12.03 -1.44
CA ARG A 115 -3.24 10.84 -2.30
C ARG A 115 -4.50 10.96 -3.16
N ASP A 116 -4.53 10.16 -4.22
CA ASP A 116 -5.67 9.96 -5.12
C ASP A 116 -6.24 8.55 -4.95
N ILE A 117 -7.49 8.45 -4.51
CA ILE A 117 -8.18 7.16 -4.34
C ILE A 117 -8.74 6.73 -5.70
N VAL A 118 -8.25 5.60 -6.19
CA VAL A 118 -8.65 5.05 -7.49
C VAL A 118 -10.01 4.40 -7.39
N ARG A 119 -10.90 4.71 -8.32
CA ARG A 119 -12.23 4.12 -8.47
C ARG A 119 -12.22 2.92 -9.42
N GLY A 120 -13.34 2.20 -9.45
CA GLY A 120 -13.50 1.01 -10.30
C GLY A 120 -13.31 1.26 -11.79
N ASP A 121 -13.88 2.35 -12.28
CA ASP A 121 -13.81 2.85 -13.66
C ASP A 121 -12.42 3.38 -14.02
N GLU A 122 -11.64 3.84 -13.06
CA GLU A 122 -10.26 4.32 -13.24
C GLU A 122 -9.22 3.19 -13.24
N ARG A 123 -9.63 1.93 -13.06
CA ARG A 123 -8.72 0.77 -12.97
C ARG A 123 -7.77 0.65 -14.15
N ASP A 124 -8.24 0.96 -15.36
CA ASP A 124 -7.43 0.85 -16.58
C ASP A 124 -6.48 2.04 -16.80
N LEU A 125 -6.61 3.09 -15.99
CA LEU A 125 -5.67 4.22 -15.94
C LEU A 125 -4.44 3.92 -15.08
N LEU A 126 -4.47 2.84 -14.30
CA LEU A 126 -3.34 2.46 -13.45
C LEU A 126 -2.09 2.15 -14.28
N PRO A 127 -0.90 2.49 -13.76
CA PRO A 127 0.36 2.07 -14.38
C PRO A 127 0.46 0.56 -14.58
N GLY A 128 1.16 0.11 -15.62
CA GLY A 128 1.24 -1.32 -15.98
C GLY A 128 1.86 -2.21 -14.90
N TRP A 129 2.60 -1.64 -13.93
CA TRP A 129 3.09 -2.42 -12.77
C TRP A 129 1.98 -2.89 -11.82
N PHE A 130 0.74 -2.43 -11.99
CA PHE A 130 -0.44 -2.96 -11.31
C PHE A 130 -1.05 -4.18 -12.00
N ASP A 131 -0.65 -4.52 -13.23
CA ASP A 131 -1.24 -5.64 -13.98
C ASP A 131 -1.22 -6.98 -13.21
N PRO A 132 -0.14 -7.37 -12.51
CA PRO A 132 -0.12 -8.61 -11.72
C PRO A 132 -1.17 -8.65 -10.60
N LEU A 133 -1.66 -7.49 -10.16
CA LEU A 133 -2.65 -7.36 -9.08
C LEU A 133 -4.09 -7.39 -9.59
N ARG A 134 -4.32 -7.34 -10.91
CA ARG A 134 -5.66 -7.27 -11.50
C ARG A 134 -6.59 -8.37 -10.97
N GLY A 135 -6.12 -9.61 -10.83
CA GLY A 135 -6.92 -10.72 -10.29
C GLY A 135 -7.34 -10.54 -8.82
N ARG A 136 -6.62 -9.70 -8.06
CA ARG A 136 -6.84 -9.41 -6.64
C ARG A 136 -7.63 -8.13 -6.40
N MET A 137 -7.87 -7.33 -7.43
CA MET A 137 -8.60 -6.06 -7.33
C MET A 137 -10.11 -6.29 -7.24
N ARG A 138 -10.79 -5.56 -6.36
CA ARG A 138 -12.25 -5.56 -6.21
C ARG A 138 -12.74 -4.14 -5.94
N LEU A 139 -14.04 -3.91 -6.11
CA LEU A 139 -14.70 -2.75 -5.52
C LEU A 139 -14.82 -2.96 -4.01
N LYS A 140 -14.73 -1.88 -3.23
CA LYS A 140 -14.78 -1.92 -1.77
C LYS A 140 -16.09 -2.53 -1.26
N GLU A 141 -17.20 -2.20 -1.89
CA GLU A 141 -18.54 -2.73 -1.55
C GLU A 141 -18.61 -4.27 -1.65
N ASN A 142 -17.79 -4.88 -2.50
CA ASN A 142 -17.75 -6.35 -2.66
C ASN A 142 -16.91 -7.06 -1.58
N VAL A 143 -16.22 -6.32 -0.71
CA VAL A 143 -15.35 -6.91 0.33
C VAL A 143 -15.75 -6.49 1.75
N ARG A 144 -16.48 -5.38 1.91
CA ARG A 144 -16.97 -4.88 3.18
C ARG A 144 -18.24 -4.04 2.96
N GLN A 145 -19.17 -4.10 3.92
CA GLN A 145 -20.31 -3.17 3.93
C GLN A 145 -19.79 -1.73 4.00
N THR A 146 -20.16 -0.92 3.02
CA THR A 146 -19.85 0.51 2.92
C THR A 146 -21.12 1.32 3.09
N ARG A 147 -21.00 2.55 3.59
CA ARG A 147 -22.05 3.57 3.54
C ARG A 147 -21.56 4.70 2.63
N GLY A 148 -22.43 5.23 1.77
CA GLY A 148 -22.08 6.29 0.82
C GLY A 148 -21.29 5.83 -0.41
N THR A 149 -20.61 6.76 -1.07
CA THR A 149 -19.95 6.57 -2.39
C THR A 149 -18.60 5.86 -2.34
N ASP A 150 -18.05 5.65 -1.14
CA ASP A 150 -16.77 4.97 -0.91
C ASP A 150 -16.79 3.47 -1.30
N GLY A 151 -17.97 2.90 -1.55
CA GLY A 151 -18.14 1.57 -2.13
C GLY A 151 -17.46 1.38 -3.49
N GLN A 152 -17.40 2.45 -4.30
CA GLN A 152 -16.82 2.44 -5.66
C GLN A 152 -15.28 2.53 -5.67
N ALA A 153 -14.64 2.68 -4.50
CA ALA A 153 -13.19 2.67 -4.42
C ALA A 153 -12.62 1.29 -4.79
N LEU A 154 -11.56 1.29 -5.59
CA LEU A 154 -10.80 0.10 -5.94
C LEU A 154 -9.94 -0.33 -4.75
N VAL A 155 -9.97 -1.63 -4.44
CA VAL A 155 -9.17 -2.24 -3.37
C VAL A 155 -8.39 -3.44 -3.87
N VAL A 156 -7.27 -3.76 -3.23
CA VAL A 156 -6.50 -4.99 -3.47
C VAL A 156 -6.66 -5.93 -2.29
N LEU A 157 -7.10 -7.18 -2.56
CA LEU A 157 -7.19 -8.25 -1.57
C LEU A 157 -5.87 -8.98 -1.38
N ILE A 158 -5.51 -9.23 -0.13
CA ILE A 158 -4.25 -9.87 0.28
C ILE A 158 -4.52 -10.80 1.45
N ARG A 159 -3.71 -11.85 1.58
CA ARG A 159 -3.74 -12.71 2.76
C ARG A 159 -3.24 -11.94 3.99
N ALA A 160 -3.72 -12.33 5.17
CA ALA A 160 -3.38 -11.66 6.42
C ALA A 160 -1.89 -11.69 6.77
N ASP A 161 -1.21 -12.76 6.37
CA ASP A 161 0.18 -13.10 6.68
C ASP A 161 1.19 -12.63 5.61
N ASP A 162 0.70 -12.14 4.47
CA ASP A 162 1.53 -11.78 3.31
C ASP A 162 2.04 -10.33 3.39
N HIS A 163 2.87 -10.07 4.42
CA HIS A 163 3.48 -8.77 4.65
C HIS A 163 4.40 -8.33 3.48
N ALA A 164 5.01 -9.29 2.78
CA ALA A 164 5.81 -9.01 1.61
C ALA A 164 4.97 -8.34 0.50
N THR A 165 3.79 -8.88 0.18
CA THR A 165 2.87 -8.23 -0.77
C THR A 165 2.39 -6.87 -0.24
N MET A 166 2.11 -6.74 1.06
CA MET A 166 1.69 -5.45 1.63
C MET A 166 2.77 -4.36 1.46
N ILE A 167 4.04 -4.71 1.69
CA ILE A 167 5.19 -3.81 1.46
C ILE A 167 5.33 -3.50 -0.04
N ARG A 168 5.23 -4.51 -0.91
CA ARG A 168 5.26 -4.32 -2.37
C ARG A 168 4.17 -3.36 -2.88
N LEU A 169 2.98 -3.36 -2.27
CA LEU A 169 1.95 -2.38 -2.59
C LEU A 169 2.34 -0.96 -2.17
N PHE A 170 3.08 -0.79 -1.08
CA PHE A 170 3.60 0.52 -0.70
C PHE A 170 4.52 1.07 -1.81
N PHE A 171 5.37 0.23 -2.39
CA PHE A 171 6.19 0.61 -3.54
C PHE A 171 5.34 1.02 -4.74
N ALA A 172 4.36 0.18 -5.11
CA ALA A 172 3.51 0.40 -6.27
C ALA A 172 2.64 1.66 -6.19
N MET A 173 2.14 1.99 -4.99
CA MET A 173 1.22 3.11 -4.78
C MET A 173 1.93 4.42 -4.41
N LYS A 174 3.15 4.37 -3.87
CA LYS A 174 3.84 5.56 -3.34
C LYS A 174 5.21 5.74 -3.97
N VAL A 175 6.11 4.78 -3.80
CA VAL A 175 7.53 4.93 -4.20
C VAL A 175 7.65 5.19 -5.70
N TRP A 176 7.06 4.33 -6.52
CA TRP A 176 7.17 4.42 -7.99
C TRP A 176 6.30 5.54 -8.57
N VAL A 177 5.14 5.79 -7.95
CA VAL A 177 4.26 6.90 -8.33
C VAL A 177 4.97 8.24 -8.15
N LEU A 178 5.55 8.49 -6.98
CA LEU A 178 6.31 9.71 -6.71
C LEU A 178 7.56 9.78 -7.59
N LYS A 179 8.25 8.65 -7.79
CA LYS A 179 9.47 8.61 -8.60
C LYS A 179 9.23 8.99 -10.06
N GLU A 180 8.12 8.54 -10.64
CA GLU A 180 7.77 8.80 -12.05
C GLU A 180 6.86 10.02 -12.24
N GLY A 181 6.36 10.63 -11.15
CA GLY A 181 5.42 11.73 -11.23
C GLY A 181 4.06 11.33 -11.83
N VAL A 182 3.57 10.12 -11.51
CA VAL A 182 2.27 9.65 -12.03
C VAL A 182 1.14 10.38 -11.33
N ALA A 183 0.33 11.10 -12.10
CA ALA A 183 -0.99 11.58 -11.68
C ALA A 183 -2.06 10.85 -12.49
N LEU A 184 -3.19 10.52 -11.85
CA LEU A 184 -4.38 10.12 -12.60
C LEU A 184 -4.93 11.39 -13.22
N ALA A 185 -4.98 11.44 -14.56
CA ALA A 185 -5.61 12.55 -15.24
C ALA A 185 -7.05 12.68 -14.74
N GLU A 186 -7.49 13.90 -14.44
CA GLU A 186 -8.89 14.13 -14.08
C GLU A 186 -9.77 13.58 -15.20
N SER A 187 -10.64 12.64 -14.85
CA SER A 187 -11.76 12.24 -15.69
C SER A 187 -12.58 13.50 -15.98
N ARG A 188 -12.42 14.06 -17.19
CA ARG A 188 -13.32 15.07 -17.75
C ARG A 188 -14.68 14.45 -18.04
#